data_AF-A0AAN0NFN8-F1
#
_entry.id   AF-A0AAN0NFN8-F1
#
_cell.length_a   1.000
_cell.length_b   1.000
_cell.length_c   1.000
_cell.angle_alpha   90.00
_cell.angle_beta   90.00
_cell.angle_gamma   90.00
#
_symmetry.space_group_name_H-M   'P 1'
#
loop_
_entity.id
_entity.type
_entity.pdbx_description
1 polymer ?
#
loop_
_entity_poly.entity_id
_entity_poly.type
_entity_poly.pdbx_seq_one_letter_code
_entity_poly.pdbx_strand_id
1 'polypeptide(L)' 'MTNRQVLLIIAAFIAVTLGSFIWYIATWDSRKGTDQTTLIILPEILPSEAPALATGTML' A
#
# COMPACT_ATOMS: atom_id res chain seq x y z
N MET A 1 -35.62 21.89 -4.73
CA MET A 1 -34.50 21.36 -5.53
C MET A 1 -35.01 21.08 -6.93
N THR A 2 -34.43 21.71 -7.96
CA THR A 2 -34.78 21.44 -9.36
C THR A 2 -33.87 20.36 -9.93
N ASN A 3 -34.34 19.59 -10.93
CA ASN A 3 -33.53 18.54 -11.58
C ASN A 3 -32.17 19.06 -12.07
N ARG A 4 -32.12 20.31 -12.53
CA ARG A 4 -30.89 20.99 -12.93
C ARG A 4 -29.89 21.13 -11.77
N GLN A 5 -30.34 21.48 -10.57
CA GLN A 5 -29.47 21.58 -9.40
C GLN A 5 -28.90 20.22 -9.01
N VAL A 6 -29.72 19.16 -9.07
CA VAL A 6 -29.27 17.79 -8.78
C VAL A 6 -28.20 17.34 -9.77
N LEU A 7 -28.41 17.58 -11.07
CA LEU A 7 -27.43 17.26 -12.11
C LEU A 7 -26.11 18.02 -11.92
N LEU A 8 -26.16 19.29 -11.51
CA LEU A 8 -24.95 20.08 -11.22
C LEU A 8 -24.18 19.54 -10.01
N ILE A 9 -24.88 19.11 -8.97
CA ILE A 9 -24.25 18.50 -7.78
C ILE A 9 -23.56 17.20 -8.16
N ILE A 10 -24.22 16.35 -8.95
CA ILE A 10 -23.64 15.09 -9.44
C ILE A 10 -22.42 15.37 -10.33
N ALA A 11 -22.51 16.32 -11.26
CA ALA A 11 -21.40 16.71 -12.12
C ALA A 11 -20.20 17.23 -11.31
N ALA A 12 -20.44 18.07 -10.30
CA ALA A 12 -19.40 18.56 -9.40
C ALA A 12 -18.75 17.42 -8.61
N PHE A 13 -19.54 16.49 -8.08
CA PHE A 13 -19.04 15.31 -7.37
C PHE A 13 -18.15 14.44 -8.26
N ILE A 14 -18.59 14.17 -9.49
CA ILE A 14 -17.82 13.41 -10.49
C ILE A 14 -16.51 14.13 -10.82
N ALA A 15 -16.56 15.44 -11.09
CA ALA A 15 -15.38 16.23 -11.42
C ALA A 15 -14.34 16.24 -10.29
N VAL A 16 -14.77 16.39 -9.03
CA VAL A 16 -13.87 16.33 -7.87
C VAL A 16 -13.29 14.94 -7.70
N THR A 17 -14.11 13.89 -7.82
CA THR A 17 -13.69 12.50 -7.61
C THR A 17 -12.70 12.06 -8.68
N LEU A 18 -13.04 12.24 -9.96
CA LEU A 18 -12.15 11.88 -11.07
C LEU A 18 -10.93 12.80 -11.13
N GLY A 19 -11.09 14.10 -10.90
CA GLY A 19 -9.97 15.04 -10.89
C GLY A 19 -8.94 14.68 -9.80
N SER A 20 -9.41 14.38 -8.59
CA SER A 20 -8.54 13.96 -7.48
C SER A 20 -7.86 12.61 -7.75
N PHE A 21 -8.59 11.67 -8.34
CA PHE A 21 -8.04 10.36 -8.70
C PHE A 21 -6.96 10.47 -9.79
N ILE A 22 -7.22 11.24 -10.85
CA ILE A 22 -6.25 11.48 -11.92
C ILE A 22 -5.01 12.20 -11.35
N TRP A 23 -5.22 13.21 -10.50
CA TRP A 23 -4.12 13.90 -9.82
C TRP A 23 -3.29 12.95 -8.96
N TYR A 24 -3.93 12.08 -8.17
CA TYR A 24 -3.26 11.07 -7.36
C TYR A 24 -2.37 10.18 -8.23
N ILE A 25 -2.89 9.62 -9.33
CA ILE A 25 -2.10 8.77 -10.24
C ILE A 25 -0.99 9.56 -10.94
N ALA A 26 -1.26 10.79 -11.38
CA ALA A 26 -0.26 11.62 -12.07
C ALA A 26 0.90 12.04 -11.15
N THR A 27 0.62 12.25 -9.87
CA THR A 27 1.63 12.61 -8.86
C THR A 27 2.24 11.40 -8.15
N TRP A 28 1.66 10.22 -8.36
CA TRP A 28 2.14 8.98 -7.78
C TRP A 28 3.52 8.62 -8.37
N ASP A 29 4.55 8.65 -7.52
CA ASP A 29 5.88 8.17 -7.86
C ASP A 29 6.06 6.73 -7.34
N SER A 30 5.81 5.75 -8.21
CA SER A 30 6.00 4.32 -7.92
C SER A 30 7.45 3.93 -7.58
N ARG A 31 8.43 4.81 -7.82
CA ARG A 31 9.86 4.52 -7.59
C ARG A 31 10.34 4.94 -6.20
N LYS A 32 9.50 5.57 -5.38
CA LYS A 32 9.81 5.87 -3.96
C LYS A 32 9.70 4.65 -3.04
N GLY A 33 9.36 3.48 -3.58
CA GLY A 33 9.18 2.22 -2.88
C GLY A 33 10.33 1.22 -3.02
N THR A 34 11.59 1.64 -3.02
CA THR A 34 12.71 0.69 -2.90
C THR A 34 12.96 0.24 -1.45
N ASP A 35 12.40 0.91 -0.43
CA ASP A 35 12.72 0.56 0.98
C ASP A 35 11.53 0.33 1.93
N GLN A 36 10.27 0.36 1.48
CA GLN A 36 9.12 0.31 2.41
C GLN A 36 8.15 -0.87 2.26
N THR A 37 8.50 -1.88 1.45
CA THR A 37 7.75 -3.16 1.42
C THR A 37 8.23 -4.14 2.50
N THR A 38 9.10 -3.71 3.42
CA THR A 38 9.60 -4.52 4.55
C THR A 38 8.98 -4.11 5.89
N LEU A 39 7.83 -3.44 5.89
CA LEU A 39 7.08 -3.08 7.12
C LEU A 39 5.63 -3.60 7.12
N ILE A 40 5.30 -4.59 6.29
CA ILE A 40 4.31 -5.57 6.73
C ILE A 40 5.06 -6.46 7.72
N ILE A 41 5.05 -6.00 8.97
CA ILE A 41 5.56 -6.68 10.14
C ILE A 41 4.92 -8.08 10.17
N LEU A 42 5.61 -9.07 9.60
CA LEU A 42 5.60 -10.41 10.12
C LEU A 42 6.46 -10.31 11.38
N PRO A 43 5.89 -10.26 12.60
CA PRO A 43 6.72 -10.40 13.78
C PRO A 43 7.43 -11.75 13.63
N GLU A 44 8.74 -11.71 13.49
CA GLU A 44 9.59 -12.89 13.51
C GLU A 44 9.50 -13.49 14.93
N ILE A 45 8.42 -14.23 15.17
CA ILE A 45 8.20 -15.04 16.36
C ILE A 45 8.64 -16.48 16.09
N LEU A 46 9.65 -16.66 15.24
CA LEU A 46 10.39 -17.91 15.23
C LEU A 46 11.36 -17.86 16.42
N PRO A 47 11.21 -18.72 17.43
CA PRO A 47 12.19 -18.79 18.51
C PRO A 47 13.55 -19.10 17.91
N SER A 48 14.49 -18.18 18.10
CA SER A 48 15.90 -18.32 17.78
C SER A 48 16.56 -19.35 18.71
N GLU A 49 16.10 -20.59 18.71
CA GLU A 49 16.77 -21.73 19.36
C GLU A 49 16.13 -23.05 18.94
N ALA A 50 16.36 -23.46 17.70
CA ALA A 50 16.42 -24.88 17.38
C ALA A 50 17.89 -25.30 17.54
N PRO A 51 18.25 -26.19 18.48
CA PRO A 51 19.62 -26.65 18.61
C PRO A 51 20.00 -27.35 17.31
N ALA A 52 21.03 -26.84 16.63
CA ALA A 52 21.59 -27.45 15.45
C ALA A 52 22.26 -28.77 15.83
N LEU A 53 21.45 -29.82 15.97
CA LEU A 53 21.89 -31.20 16.00
C LEU A 53 22.20 -31.61 14.55
N ALA A 54 23.38 -31.20 14.07
CA ALA A 54 24.21 -31.91 13.09
C ALA A 54 25.34 -31.01 12.59
N THR A 55 26.51 -31.08 13.22
CA THR A 55 27.76 -31.05 12.47
C THR A 55 28.57 -32.22 12.97
N GLY A 56 28.35 -33.36 12.33
CA GLY A 56 29.32 -34.44 12.40
C GLY A 56 30.59 -33.99 11.71
N THR A 57 31.73 -34.22 12.38
CA THR A 57 33.05 -34.55 11.82
C THR A 57 34.19 -33.58 12.20
N MET A 58 35.22 -34.18 12.83
CA MET A 58 36.65 -33.78 12.92
C MET A 58 37.05 -32.74 14.00
N LEU A 59 37.43 -33.21 15.19
CA LEU A 59 38.80 -33.63 15.56
C LEU A 59 38.80 -34.37 16.92
#